data_AF-A0A9D4SNS0-F1
#
_entry.id   AF-A0A9D4SNS0-F1
#
_cell.length_a   1.000
_cell.length_b   1.000
_cell.length_c   1.000
_cell.angle_alpha   90.00
_cell.angle_beta   90.00
_cell.angle_gamma   90.00
#
_symmetry.space_group_name_H-M   'P 1'
#
loop_
_entity.id
_entity.type
_entity.pdbx_description
1 polymer ?
#
loop_
_entity_poly.entity_id
_entity_poly.type
_entity_poly.pdbx_seq_one_letter_code
_entity_poly.pdbx_strand_id
1 'polypeptide(L)'
;MRLVSVVDHQLREVNSASIKSNNILEAEEVAIALAITHQGKESTAEIVTDSQEACRRYSSGRVSTAAIRILKARKITFSCAEFWNARTVELPADGEAVRTAEPES
;
A
#
# COMPACT_ATOMS: atom_id res chain seq x y z
N MET A 1 16.51 8.53 -11.71
CA MET A 1 15.10 8.49 -12.14
C MET A 1 14.58 7.10 -11.85
N ARG A 2 13.38 6.97 -11.29
CA ARG A 2 12.74 5.67 -11.06
C ARG A 2 11.42 5.59 -11.81
N LEU A 3 11.07 4.37 -12.24
CA LEU A 3 9.79 4.05 -12.83
C LEU A 3 8.95 3.35 -11.77
N VAL A 4 7.68 3.73 -11.72
CA VAL A 4 6.68 3.15 -10.84
C VAL A 4 5.56 2.65 -11.74
N SER A 5 5.16 1.39 -11.53
CA SER A 5 4.05 0.77 -12.25
C SER A 5 3.12 0.11 -11.24
N VAL A 6 1.83 0.23 -11.48
CA VAL A 6 0.76 -0.42 -10.74
C VAL A 6 0.18 -1.47 -11.67
N VAL A 7 0.08 -2.70 -11.17
CA VAL A 7 -0.51 -3.81 -11.90
C VAL A 7 -1.79 -4.28 -11.23
N ASP A 8 -2.70 -4.85 -12.01
CA ASP A 8 -3.86 -5.57 -11.47
C ASP A 8 -3.51 -7.02 -11.08
N HIS A 9 -4.52 -7.75 -10.58
CA HIS A 9 -4.39 -9.17 -10.21
C HIS A 9 -4.05 -10.10 -11.39
N GLN A 10 -4.16 -9.61 -12.64
CA GLN A 10 -3.78 -10.34 -13.86
C GLN A 10 -2.37 -9.93 -14.34
N LEU A 11 -1.62 -9.19 -13.51
CA LEU A 11 -0.29 -8.67 -13.81
C LEU A 11 -0.27 -7.70 -15.01
N ARG A 12 -1.40 -7.07 -15.33
CA ARG A 12 -1.47 -6.06 -16.40
C ARG A 12 -1.18 -4.70 -15.80
N GLU A 13 -0.33 -3.90 -16.45
CA GLU A 13 -0.09 -2.52 -16.04
C GLU A 13 -1.39 -1.70 -16.20
N VAL A 14 -1.84 -1.11 -15.09
CA VAL A 14 -3.05 -0.29 -15.04
C VAL A 14 -2.75 1.19 -14.80
N ASN A 15 -1.56 1.52 -14.29
CA ASN A 15 -1.11 2.89 -14.10
C ASN A 15 0.42 2.92 -13.98
N SER A 16 1.07 4.01 -14.41
CA SER A 16 2.51 4.17 -14.25
C SER A 16 2.94 5.64 -14.14
N ALA A 17 4.11 5.85 -13.55
CA ALA A 17 4.73 7.16 -13.43
C ALA A 17 6.25 7.09 -13.48
N SER A 18 6.85 8.18 -13.97
CA SER A 18 8.28 8.43 -13.85
C SER A 18 8.52 9.46 -12.75
N ILE A 19 9.37 9.13 -11.79
CA ILE A 19 9.72 10.01 -10.67
C ILE A 19 11.18 10.41 -10.71
N LYS A 20 11.41 11.71 -10.52
CA LYS A 20 12.74 12.30 -10.36
C LYS A 20 13.17 12.24 -8.90
N SER A 21 13.32 11.02 -8.37
CA SER A 21 13.87 10.77 -7.03
C SER A 21 14.90 9.66 -7.06
N ASN A 22 15.89 9.75 -6.16
CA ASN A 22 16.85 8.69 -5.83
C ASN A 22 16.52 8.00 -4.49
N ASN A 23 15.49 8.45 -3.77
CA ASN A 23 14.99 7.80 -2.56
C ASN A 23 14.05 6.64 -2.91
N ILE A 24 14.38 5.43 -2.48
CA ILE A 24 13.59 4.21 -2.77
C ILE A 24 12.21 4.31 -2.10
N LEU A 25 12.19 4.76 -0.85
CA LEU A 25 10.97 4.87 -0.08
C LEU A 25 9.98 5.88 -0.66
N GLU A 26 10.46 6.98 -1.24
CA GLU A 26 9.60 7.91 -1.98
C GLU A 26 8.97 7.25 -3.21
N ALA A 27 9.69 6.34 -3.88
CA ALA A 27 9.16 5.60 -5.01
C ALA A 27 8.06 4.63 -4.61
N GLU A 28 8.26 3.91 -3.50
CA GLU A 28 7.30 2.98 -2.93
C GLU A 28 6.03 3.71 -2.47
N GLU A 29 6.18 4.83 -1.78
CA GLU A 29 5.05 5.68 -1.40
C GLU A 29 4.28 6.18 -2.65
N VAL A 30 4.98 6.58 -3.71
CA VAL A 30 4.35 6.96 -4.98
C VAL A 30 3.60 5.78 -5.62
N ALA A 31 4.11 4.56 -5.52
CA ALA A 31 3.43 3.36 -6.00
C ALA A 31 2.09 3.15 -5.29
N ILE A 32 2.07 3.27 -3.96
CA ILE A 32 0.84 3.17 -3.17
C ILE A 32 -0.12 4.31 -3.57
N ALA A 33 0.36 5.56 -3.69
CA ALA A 33 -0.48 6.67 -4.12
C ALA A 33 -1.13 6.44 -5.50
N LEU A 34 -0.36 5.92 -6.47
CA LEU A 34 -0.87 5.61 -7.80
C LEU A 34 -1.92 4.49 -7.77
N ALA A 35 -1.70 3.45 -6.96
CA ALA A 35 -2.64 2.36 -6.79
C ALA A 35 -3.96 2.84 -6.20
N ILE A 36 -3.92 3.69 -5.16
CA ILE A 36 -5.10 4.33 -4.58
C ILE A 36 -5.86 5.11 -5.65
N THR A 37 -5.16 5.90 -6.48
CA THR A 37 -5.83 6.70 -7.52
C THR A 37 -6.49 5.86 -8.60
N HIS A 38 -6.03 4.64 -8.87
CA HIS A 38 -6.60 3.79 -9.92
C HIS A 38 -8.03 3.33 -9.57
N GLN A 39 -8.32 3.04 -8.30
CA GLN A 39 -9.60 2.43 -7.87
C GLN A 39 -10.86 3.34 -7.97
N GLY A 40 -10.70 4.59 -8.40
CA GLY A 40 -11.85 5.44 -8.74
C GLY A 40 -12.68 5.90 -7.53
N LYS A 41 -14.01 5.69 -7.56
CA LYS A 41 -14.97 6.15 -6.53
C LYS A 41 -15.22 5.14 -5.41
N GLU A 42 -14.68 3.93 -5.53
CA GLU A 42 -14.79 2.91 -4.49
C GLU A 42 -14.09 3.41 -3.22
N SER A 43 -14.78 3.30 -2.08
CA SER A 43 -14.31 3.84 -0.80
C SER A 43 -13.19 3.02 -0.16
N THR A 44 -12.89 1.84 -0.69
CA THR A 44 -11.96 0.87 -0.11
C THR A 44 -11.12 0.23 -1.20
N ALA A 45 -9.79 0.29 -1.07
CA ALA A 45 -8.84 -0.31 -1.98
C ALA A 45 -7.92 -1.29 -1.25
N GLU A 46 -7.84 -2.51 -1.74
CA GLU A 46 -6.84 -3.49 -1.31
C GLU A 46 -5.58 -3.31 -2.15
N ILE A 47 -4.45 -3.01 -1.50
CA ILE A 47 -3.16 -2.77 -2.14
C ILE A 47 -2.14 -3.70 -1.51
N VAL A 48 -1.50 -4.51 -2.34
CA VAL A 48 -0.41 -5.39 -1.94
C VAL A 48 0.90 -4.69 -2.28
N THR A 49 1.78 -4.52 -1.30
CA THR A 49 3.10 -3.92 -1.49
C THR A 49 4.15 -4.67 -0.69
N ASP A 50 5.36 -4.73 -1.23
CA ASP A 50 6.53 -5.31 -0.59
C ASP A 50 7.37 -4.26 0.18
N SER A 51 6.80 -3.08 0.49
CA SER A 51 7.46 -2.10 1.36
C SER A 51 6.72 -1.91 2.69
N GLN A 52 7.25 -2.55 3.74
CA GLN A 52 6.73 -2.38 5.11
C GLN A 52 6.88 -0.95 5.60
N GLU A 53 7.99 -0.29 5.24
CA GLU A 53 8.25 1.09 5.66
C GLU A 53 7.27 2.06 4.99
N ALA A 54 6.95 1.87 3.70
CA ALA A 54 5.92 2.66 3.03
C ALA A 54 4.55 2.45 3.68
N CYS A 55 4.16 1.21 4.00
CA CYS A 55 2.92 0.93 4.74
C CYS A 55 2.85 1.69 6.06
N ARG A 56 3.88 1.60 6.92
CA ARG A 56 3.91 2.28 8.23
C ARG A 56 3.75 3.80 8.10
N ARG A 57 4.38 4.38 7.08
CA ARG A 57 4.28 5.80 6.77
C ARG A 57 2.87 6.20 6.33
N TYR A 58 2.25 5.40 5.48
CA TYR A 58 0.84 5.57 5.09
C TYR A 58 -0.10 5.45 6.30
N SER A 59 0.04 4.41 7.12
CA SER A 59 -0.79 4.19 8.32
C SER A 59 -0.62 5.28 9.38
N SER A 60 0.57 5.90 9.48
CA SER A 60 0.83 7.03 10.37
C SER A 60 0.48 8.40 9.77
N GLY A 61 -0.04 8.46 8.55
CA GLY A 61 -0.39 9.72 7.87
C GLY A 61 0.82 10.57 7.43
N ARG A 62 2.02 9.98 7.36
CA ARG A 62 3.28 10.67 7.02
C ARG A 62 3.84 10.14 5.71
N VAL A 63 3.49 10.76 4.59
CA VAL A 63 3.95 10.37 3.25
C VAL A 63 4.72 11.51 2.57
N SER A 64 5.54 11.18 1.57
CA SER A 64 6.29 12.18 0.79
C SER A 64 5.40 13.18 0.06
N THR A 65 5.96 14.35 -0.20
CA THR A 65 5.31 15.41 -1.00
C THR A 65 4.90 14.91 -2.38
N ALA A 66 5.66 13.98 -2.98
CA ALA A 66 5.32 13.37 -4.26
C ALA A 66 4.04 12.54 -4.18
N ALA A 67 3.92 11.65 -3.19
CA ALA A 67 2.71 10.89 -2.94
C ALA A 67 1.50 11.78 -2.65
N ILE A 68 1.67 12.83 -1.82
CA ILE A 68 0.60 13.80 -1.50
C ILE A 68 0.07 14.49 -2.76
N ARG A 69 0.96 14.86 -3.70
CA ARG A 69 0.56 15.51 -4.95
C ARG A 69 -0.37 14.63 -5.78
N ILE A 70 -0.07 13.34 -5.85
CA ILE A 70 -0.88 12.35 -6.58
C ILE A 70 -2.25 12.18 -5.93
N LEU A 71 -2.29 12.03 -4.60
CA LEU A 71 -3.53 11.85 -3.84
C LEU A 71 -4.45 13.09 -3.92
N LYS A 72 -3.87 14.29 -3.80
CA LYS A 72 -4.61 15.56 -3.89
C LYS A 72 -5.21 15.81 -5.26
N ALA A 73 -4.56 15.35 -6.34
CA ALA A 73 -5.07 15.50 -7.70
C ALA A 73 -6.46 14.84 -7.88
N ARG A 74 -6.81 13.83 -7.05
CA ARG A 74 -8.10 13.14 -7.10
C ARG A 74 -9.02 13.33 -5.88
N LYS A 75 -8.64 14.18 -4.91
CA LYS A 75 -9.39 14.39 -3.63
C LYS A 75 -9.67 13.08 -2.86
N ILE A 76 -8.72 12.16 -2.82
CA ILE A 76 -8.91 10.84 -2.18
C ILE A 76 -8.45 10.89 -0.72
N THR A 77 -9.29 10.34 0.18
CA THR A 77 -8.92 9.97 1.55
C THR A 77 -8.63 8.47 1.58
N PHE A 78 -7.54 8.05 2.21
CA PHE A 78 -7.17 6.63 2.28
C PHE A 78 -6.90 6.22 3.74
N SER A 79 -7.14 4.95 4.04
CA SER A 79 -6.66 4.27 5.25
C SER A 79 -5.82 3.07 4.81
N CYS A 80 -4.67 2.88 5.44
CA CYS A 80 -3.80 1.74 5.16
C CYS A 80 -3.86 0.79 6.35
N ALA A 81 -4.53 -0.35 6.18
CA ALA A 81 -4.42 -1.46 7.10
C ALA A 81 -3.14 -2.24 6.75
N GLU A 82 -2.31 -2.53 7.75
CA GLU A 82 -1.11 -3.34 7.58
C GLU A 82 -1.48 -4.74 7.12
N PHE A 83 -1.18 -5.08 5.87
CA PHE A 83 -1.19 -6.47 5.42
C PHE A 83 0.21 -6.82 4.95
N TRP A 84 1.02 -7.25 5.92
CA TRP A 84 2.14 -8.13 5.60
C TRP A 84 2.38 -9.17 6.70
N ASN A 85 1.56 -10.20 6.63
CA ASN A 85 2.02 -11.58 6.64
C ASN A 85 0.98 -12.35 5.83
N ALA A 86 1.38 -13.24 4.93
CA ALA A 86 0.45 -14.25 4.41
C ALA A 86 0.17 -15.27 5.52
N ARG A 87 -0.46 -14.81 6.60
CA ARG A 87 -1.31 -15.62 7.47
C ARG A 87 -2.68 -15.04 7.27
N THR A 88 -3.52 -15.74 6.51
CA THR A 88 -4.96 -15.64 6.70
C THR A 88 -5.20 -15.92 8.18
N VAL A 89 -5.39 -14.88 8.99
CA VAL A 89 -6.00 -15.04 10.30
C VAL A 89 -7.49 -15.04 10.01
N GLU A 90 -8.05 -16.23 9.89
CA GLU A 90 -9.49 -16.38 10.01
C GLU A 90 -9.85 -15.92 11.42
N LEU A 91 -10.60 -14.82 11.51
CA LEU A 91 -11.22 -14.43 12.77
C LEU A 91 -12.37 -15.41 13.01
N PRO A 92 -12.32 -16.29 14.02
CA PRO A 92 -13.50 -17.04 14.41
C PRO A 92 -14.55 -16.05 14.91
N ALA A 93 -15.82 -16.33 14.60
CA ALA A 93 -16.94 -15.39 14.76
C ALA A 93 -17.21 -14.93 16.21
N ASP A 94 -16.48 -15.47 17.18
CA ASP A 94 -16.64 -15.34 18.62
C ASP A 94 -15.47 -14.63 19.34
N GLY A 95 -14.44 -14.17 18.63
CA GLY A 95 -13.55 -13.12 19.15
C GLY A 95 -12.45 -13.53 20.14
N GLU A 96 -11.98 -14.79 20.14
CA GLU A 96 -10.73 -15.14 20.83
C GLU A 96 -9.56 -15.33 19.86
N ALA A 97 -8.57 -14.44 19.93
CA ALA A 97 -7.31 -14.59 19.20
C ALA A 97 -6.44 -15.67 19.88
N VAL A 98 -6.33 -16.85 19.26
CA VAL A 98 -5.47 -17.94 19.74
C VAL A 98 -3.99 -17.58 19.51
N ARG A 99 -3.27 -17.37 20.62
CA ARG A 99 -1.80 -17.33 20.67
C ARG A 99 -1.25 -18.72 20.38
N THR A 100 -0.42 -18.91 19.35
CA THR A 100 0.54 -20.03 19.34
C THR A 100 1.90 -19.65 18.72
N ALA A 101 2.90 -19.78 19.59
CA ALA A 101 4.31 -20.17 19.47
C ALA A 101 5.18 -19.78 18.24
N GLU A 102 6.37 -19.28 18.58
CA GLU A 102 7.56 -19.13 17.73
C GLU A 102 8.03 -20.49 17.16
N PRO A 103 8.61 -20.54 15.95
CA PRO A 103 9.40 -21.69 15.55
C PRO A 103 10.86 -21.53 16.04
N GLU A 104 11.29 -22.44 16.90
CA GLU A 104 12.71 -22.73 17.13
C GLU A 104 13.35 -23.24 15.83
N SER A 105 14.53 -22.71 15.49
CA SER A 105 15.62 -23.45 14.84
C SER A 105 16.95 -22.76 15.13
#